data_AF-A0A1A6FW75-F1
#
_entry.id   AF-A0A1A6FW75-F1
#
_cell.length_a   1.000
_cell.length_b   1.000
_cell.length_c   1.000
_cell.angle_alpha   90.00
_cell.angle_beta   90.00
_cell.angle_gamma   90.00
#
_symmetry.space_group_name_H-M   'P 1'
#
loop_
_entity.id
_entity.type
_entity.pdbx_description
1 polymer ?
#
loop_
_entity_poly.entity_id
_entity_poly.type
_entity_poly.pdbx_seq_one_letter_code
_entity_poly.pdbx_strand_id
1 'polypeptide(L)'
;CVEKWCHDYFLNCSALRMADVIRAELLEIIKRIELPYAEPAFGSKENSLNIKKALLSGYFMQIARDVDGSGNYLMLTHKQVAQLHPLSSYSITKKMPEWVLFHQFSISENNYIRVTSAVSPELFMQLVPQYYFSNLPPSESKDILQQASSHLPTTAVKKDQDVCEKCPDATEQRCMIQ
;
A
#
# COMPACT_ATOMS: atom_id res chain seq x y z
N CYS A 1 -1.79 -19.98 29.92
CA CYS A 1 -1.62 -20.79 28.69
C CYS A 1 -2.04 -19.94 27.49
N VAL A 2 -1.23 -19.87 26.43
CA VAL A 2 -1.51 -19.07 25.21
C VAL A 2 -2.81 -19.50 24.53
N GLU A 3 -3.15 -20.78 24.58
CA GLU A 3 -4.40 -21.31 24.01
C GLU A 3 -5.63 -20.76 24.72
N LYS A 4 -5.60 -20.72 26.06
CA LYS A 4 -6.67 -20.10 26.87
C LYS A 4 -6.83 -18.63 26.52
N TRP A 5 -5.73 -17.89 26.40
CA TRP A 5 -5.78 -16.48 25.99
C TRP A 5 -6.36 -16.32 24.58
N CYS A 6 -5.96 -17.15 23.62
CA CYS A 6 -6.55 -17.08 22.27
C CYS A 6 -8.06 -17.37 22.30
N HIS A 7 -8.49 -18.36 23.09
CA HIS A 7 -9.90 -18.67 23.29
C HIS A 7 -10.67 -17.49 23.89
N ASP A 8 -10.17 -16.92 25.00
CA ASP A 8 -10.81 -15.82 25.72
C ASP A 8 -10.97 -14.54 24.86
N TYR A 9 -10.12 -14.36 23.85
CA TYR A 9 -10.12 -13.19 22.95
C TYR A 9 -10.56 -13.50 21.51
N PHE A 10 -11.14 -14.69 21.26
CA PHE A 10 -11.65 -15.11 19.94
C PHE A 10 -10.59 -15.08 18.82
N LEU A 11 -9.34 -15.43 19.15
CA LEU A 11 -8.22 -15.49 18.23
C LEU A 11 -7.94 -16.93 17.79
N ASN A 12 -7.54 -17.09 16.53
CA ASN A 12 -7.11 -18.38 16.00
C ASN A 12 -5.68 -18.70 16.48
N CYS A 13 -5.56 -19.57 17.47
CA CYS A 13 -4.27 -19.94 18.06
C CYS A 13 -3.31 -20.58 17.05
N SER A 14 -3.81 -21.45 16.17
CA SER A 14 -3.00 -22.10 15.13
C SER A 14 -2.44 -21.11 14.13
N ALA A 15 -3.24 -20.12 13.71
CA ALA A 15 -2.79 -19.06 12.80
C ALA A 15 -1.72 -18.17 13.44
N LEU A 16 -1.88 -17.81 14.72
CA LEU A 16 -0.88 -17.03 15.45
C LEU A 16 0.44 -17.79 15.64
N ARG A 17 0.38 -19.08 15.94
CA ARG A 17 1.57 -19.95 16.01
C ARG A 17 2.29 -20.02 14.67
N MET A 18 1.55 -20.18 13.58
CA MET A 18 2.12 -20.19 12.24
C MET A 18 2.78 -18.84 11.91
N ALA A 19 2.15 -17.72 12.27
CA ALA A 19 2.74 -16.40 12.06
C ALA A 19 4.05 -16.20 12.83
N ASP A 20 4.16 -16.75 14.05
CA ASP A 20 5.39 -16.69 14.85
C ASP A 20 6.53 -17.49 14.21
N VAL A 21 6.23 -18.70 13.71
CA VAL A 21 7.19 -19.52 12.95
C VAL A 21 7.69 -18.80 11.71
N ILE A 22 6.77 -18.28 10.88
CA ILE A 22 7.12 -17.55 9.65
C ILE A 22 7.96 -16.31 9.98
N ARG A 23 7.61 -15.56 11.04
CA ARG A 23 8.39 -14.41 11.48
C ARG A 23 9.81 -14.82 11.88
N ALA A 24 9.98 -15.93 12.60
CA ALA A 24 11.30 -16.43 12.98
C ALA A 24 12.15 -16.79 11.76
N GLU A 25 11.56 -17.47 10.77
CA GLU A 25 12.25 -17.81 9.51
C GLU A 25 12.67 -16.56 8.73
N LEU A 26 11.78 -15.58 8.59
CA LEU A 26 12.10 -14.31 7.93
C LEU A 26 13.21 -13.55 8.65
N LEU A 27 13.22 -13.57 9.99
CA LEU A 27 14.27 -12.93 10.78
C LEU A 27 15.64 -13.58 10.56
N GLU A 28 15.70 -14.90 10.49
CA GLU A 28 16.95 -15.62 10.17
C GLU A 28 17.45 -15.28 8.77
N ILE A 29 16.56 -15.13 7.79
CA ILE A 29 16.92 -14.67 6.45
C ILE A 29 17.51 -13.25 6.52
N ILE A 30 16.82 -12.30 7.17
CA ILE A 30 17.26 -10.90 7.32
C ILE A 30 18.66 -10.82 7.92
N LYS A 31 18.93 -11.58 8.99
CA LYS A 31 20.25 -11.66 9.62
C LYS A 31 21.31 -12.22 8.68
N ARG A 32 20.98 -13.31 7.96
CA ARG A 32 21.90 -13.97 7.03
C ARG A 32 22.33 -13.06 5.87
N ILE A 33 21.44 -12.18 5.41
CA ILE A 33 21.75 -11.20 4.36
C ILE A 33 22.19 -9.84 4.92
N GLU A 34 22.48 -9.77 6.22
CA GLU A 34 23.00 -8.60 6.93
C GLU A 34 22.13 -7.33 6.76
N LEU A 35 20.82 -7.51 6.60
CA LEU A 35 19.90 -6.38 6.57
C LEU A 35 19.71 -5.81 7.98
N PRO A 36 19.68 -4.46 8.13
CA PRO A 36 19.41 -3.83 9.41
C PRO A 36 18.07 -4.30 9.99
N TYR A 37 18.11 -4.79 11.23
CA TYR A 37 16.95 -5.17 12.00
C TYR A 37 16.77 -4.19 13.16
N ALA A 38 15.60 -3.56 13.24
CA ALA A 38 15.22 -2.69 14.34
C ALA A 38 14.32 -3.45 15.32
N GLU A 39 14.54 -3.22 16.62
CA GLU A 39 13.66 -3.75 17.65
C GLU A 39 12.25 -3.13 17.56
N PRO A 40 11.19 -3.85 17.98
CA PRO A 40 9.82 -3.35 17.93
C PRO A 40 9.63 -2.07 18.77
N ALA A 41 9.24 -0.97 18.13
CA ALA A 41 9.03 0.33 18.77
C ALA A 41 7.54 0.67 18.95
N PHE A 42 6.83 -0.08 19.80
CA PHE A 42 5.37 0.07 19.94
C PHE A 42 4.94 1.43 20.53
N GLY A 43 3.75 1.90 20.14
CA GLY A 43 3.05 3.01 20.80
C GLY A 43 3.42 4.43 20.34
N SER A 44 4.48 4.62 19.54
CA SER A 44 4.82 5.96 19.03
C SER A 44 4.08 6.28 17.71
N LYS A 45 3.77 7.58 17.53
CA LYS A 45 3.21 8.10 16.27
C LYS A 45 4.17 7.88 15.10
N GLU A 46 5.46 8.02 15.36
CA GLU A 46 6.53 7.79 14.38
C GLU A 46 6.57 6.33 13.92
N ASN A 47 6.50 5.36 14.84
CA ASN A 47 6.47 3.94 14.46
C ASN A 47 5.23 3.62 13.62
N SER A 48 4.07 4.17 13.98
CA SER A 48 2.84 4.01 13.19
C SER A 48 3.01 4.56 11.76
N LEU A 49 3.69 5.69 11.61
CA LEU A 49 4.03 6.27 10.30
C LEU A 49 5.02 5.39 9.53
N ASN A 50 6.06 4.88 10.19
CA ASN A 50 7.07 4.02 9.58
C ASN A 50 6.47 2.69 9.10
N ILE A 51 5.54 2.10 9.85
CA ILE A 51 4.78 0.92 9.41
C ILE A 51 3.97 1.23 8.16
N LYS A 52 3.28 2.38 8.11
CA LYS A 52 2.53 2.78 6.90
C LYS A 52 3.45 2.97 5.69
N LYS A 53 4.63 3.57 5.87
CA LYS A 53 5.63 3.70 4.80
C LYS A 53 6.12 2.34 4.31
N ALA A 54 6.37 1.41 5.22
CA ALA A 54 6.75 0.04 4.88
C ALA A 54 5.63 -0.68 4.11
N LEU A 55 4.37 -0.58 4.55
CA LEU A 55 3.23 -1.13 3.80
C LEU A 55 3.13 -0.55 2.40
N LEU A 56 3.27 0.77 2.26
CA LEU A 56 3.22 1.45 0.96
C LEU A 56 4.31 0.99 -0.01
N SER A 57 5.52 0.66 0.47
CA SER A 57 6.58 0.15 -0.40
C SER A 57 6.22 -1.16 -1.14
N GLY A 58 5.35 -1.99 -0.55
CA GLY A 58 4.87 -3.23 -1.18
C GLY A 58 3.47 -3.12 -1.79
N TYR A 59 2.62 -2.24 -1.28
CA TYR A 59 1.18 -2.15 -1.60
C TYR A 59 0.80 -0.83 -2.29
N PHE A 60 1.74 -0.08 -2.85
CA PHE A 60 1.47 1.20 -3.53
C PHE A 60 0.44 1.09 -4.67
N MET A 61 0.25 -0.10 -5.26
CA MET A 61 -0.77 -0.33 -6.30
C MET A 61 -2.19 -0.56 -5.72
N GLN A 62 -2.29 -0.87 -4.43
CA GLN A 62 -3.53 -1.27 -3.75
C GLN A 62 -4.08 -0.10 -2.93
N ILE A 63 -4.33 1.02 -3.61
CA ILE A 63 -4.91 2.24 -3.04
C ILE A 63 -6.32 2.43 -3.59
N ALA A 64 -7.24 2.79 -2.70
CA ALA A 64 -8.59 3.17 -3.06
C ALA A 64 -9.02 4.46 -2.35
N ARG A 65 -9.91 5.22 -2.99
CA ARG A 65 -10.43 6.49 -2.50
C ARG A 65 -11.95 6.47 -2.44
N ASP A 66 -12.52 6.91 -1.33
CA ASP A 66 -13.94 7.24 -1.22
C ASP A 66 -14.16 8.65 -1.79
N VAL A 67 -14.71 8.76 -3.00
CA VAL A 67 -14.74 10.02 -3.77
C VAL A 67 -15.82 10.96 -3.28
N ASP A 68 -16.99 10.42 -2.91
CA ASP A 68 -18.20 11.18 -2.55
C ASP A 68 -18.56 11.04 -1.07
N GLY A 69 -17.75 10.32 -0.28
CA GLY A 69 -18.00 10.06 1.14
C GLY A 69 -19.15 9.07 1.37
N SER A 70 -19.62 8.38 0.33
CA SER A 70 -20.70 7.40 0.43
C SER A 70 -20.21 6.02 0.91
N GLY A 71 -18.89 5.84 1.08
CA GLY A 71 -18.28 4.56 1.42
C GLY A 71 -18.04 3.66 0.21
N ASN A 72 -18.15 4.21 -1.01
CA ASN A 72 -17.85 3.51 -2.26
C ASN A 72 -16.42 3.87 -2.70
N TYR A 73 -15.49 2.97 -2.42
CA TYR A 73 -14.07 3.19 -2.68
C TYR A 73 -13.72 2.82 -4.11
N LEU A 74 -13.22 3.81 -4.86
CA LEU A 74 -12.69 3.63 -6.20
C LEU A 74 -11.20 3.28 -6.12
N MET A 75 -10.82 2.11 -6.62
CA MET A 75 -9.41 1.70 -6.75
C MET A 75 -8.72 2.50 -7.85
N LEU A 76 -7.55 3.06 -7.55
CA LEU A 76 -6.86 3.97 -8.47
C LEU A 76 -6.39 3.30 -9.76
N THR A 77 -5.95 2.04 -9.67
CA THR A 77 -5.28 1.31 -10.76
C THR A 77 -6.25 0.65 -11.72
N HIS A 78 -7.28 0.00 -11.19
CA HIS A 78 -8.21 -0.81 -11.99
C HIS A 78 -9.59 -0.18 -12.17
N LYS A 79 -9.84 1.01 -11.59
CA LYS A 79 -11.13 1.71 -11.57
C LYS A 79 -12.31 0.85 -11.10
N GLN A 80 -12.04 -0.16 -10.29
CA GLN A 80 -13.07 -0.99 -9.68
C GLN A 80 -13.59 -0.29 -8.42
N VAL A 81 -14.89 -0.36 -8.22
CA VAL A 81 -15.55 0.15 -7.02
C VAL A 81 -15.80 -1.00 -6.05
N ALA A 82 -15.46 -0.77 -4.79
CA ALA A 82 -15.66 -1.71 -3.69
C ALA A 82 -16.00 -0.97 -2.41
N GLN A 83 -16.60 -1.66 -1.45
CA GLN A 83 -16.86 -1.13 -0.12
C GLN A 83 -15.85 -1.69 0.87
N LEU A 84 -15.64 -1.00 2.00
CA LEU A 84 -14.95 -1.62 3.13
C LEU A 84 -15.76 -2.81 3.62
N HIS A 85 -15.09 -3.92 3.91
CA HIS A 85 -15.78 -5.09 4.44
C HIS A 85 -16.60 -4.73 5.71
N PRO A 86 -17.83 -5.23 5.89
CA PRO A 86 -18.71 -4.83 7.00
C PRO A 86 -18.12 -5.08 8.39
N LEU A 87 -17.29 -6.12 8.52
CA LEU A 87 -16.58 -6.46 9.76
C LEU A 87 -15.28 -5.69 9.98
N SER A 88 -14.93 -4.74 9.10
CA SER A 88 -13.76 -3.89 9.32
C SER A 88 -13.97 -2.93 10.50
N SER A 89 -12.89 -2.56 11.17
CA SER A 89 -12.95 -1.59 12.29
C SER A 89 -13.52 -0.24 11.84
N TYR A 90 -13.24 0.21 10.62
CA TYR A 90 -13.80 1.44 10.05
C TYR A 90 -15.31 1.36 9.86
N SER A 91 -15.82 0.23 9.33
CA SER A 91 -17.26 0.00 9.15
C SER A 91 -18.02 -0.08 10.47
N ILE A 92 -17.43 -0.70 11.49
CA ILE A 92 -18.01 -0.81 12.84
C ILE A 92 -18.01 0.54 13.56
N THR A 93 -16.92 1.30 13.47
CA THR A 93 -16.78 2.61 14.15
C THR A 93 -17.38 3.78 13.37
N LYS A 94 -17.84 3.55 12.14
CA LYS A 94 -18.35 4.58 11.21
C LYS A 94 -17.35 5.71 10.94
N LYS A 95 -16.05 5.40 10.99
CA LYS A 95 -14.96 6.33 10.68
C LYS A 95 -14.35 5.92 9.35
N MET A 96 -14.92 6.41 8.25
CA MET A 96 -14.46 6.07 6.89
C MET A 96 -13.35 7.05 6.46
N PRO A 97 -12.08 6.61 6.37
CA PRO A 97 -11.03 7.46 5.84
C PRO A 97 -11.17 7.62 4.32
N GLU A 98 -10.96 8.83 3.80
CA GLU A 98 -11.05 9.08 2.35
C GLU A 98 -10.09 8.21 1.54
N TRP A 99 -8.86 8.00 2.02
CA TRP A 99 -7.83 7.23 1.34
C TRP A 99 -7.42 6.00 2.14
N VAL A 100 -7.47 4.84 1.50
CA VAL A 100 -7.08 3.57 2.11
C VAL A 100 -6.09 2.81 1.25
N LEU A 101 -5.16 2.16 1.92
CA LEU A 101 -4.43 1.01 1.42
C LEU A 101 -5.20 -0.26 1.80
N PHE A 102 -5.25 -1.24 0.92
CA PHE A 102 -5.87 -2.54 1.17
C PHE A 102 -4.92 -3.69 0.79
N HIS A 103 -5.18 -4.88 1.34
CA HIS A 103 -4.40 -6.10 1.01
C HIS A 103 -5.17 -7.06 0.10
N GLN A 104 -6.49 -7.09 0.23
CA GLN A 104 -7.34 -8.06 -0.47
C GLN A 104 -8.53 -7.35 -1.10
N PHE A 105 -8.80 -7.73 -2.35
CA PHE A 105 -10.03 -7.40 -3.06
C PHE A 105 -10.78 -8.69 -3.38
N SER A 106 -12.06 -8.74 -3.04
CA SER A 106 -12.94 -9.89 -3.33
C SER A 106 -14.14 -9.45 -4.15
N ILE A 107 -14.35 -10.14 -5.27
CA ILE A 107 -15.53 -9.99 -6.12
C ILE A 107 -16.58 -11.00 -5.64
N SER A 108 -17.77 -10.51 -5.29
CA SER A 108 -18.92 -11.35 -4.90
C SER A 108 -20.22 -10.66 -5.31
N GLU A 109 -21.35 -10.92 -4.63
CA GLU A 109 -22.58 -10.12 -4.80
C GLU A 109 -22.32 -8.63 -4.56
N ASN A 110 -21.47 -8.33 -3.57
CA ASN A 110 -20.92 -7.00 -3.34
C ASN A 110 -19.39 -7.07 -3.34
N ASN A 111 -18.78 -6.10 -3.99
CA ASN A 111 -17.33 -5.99 -4.06
C ASN A 111 -16.78 -5.43 -2.74
N TYR A 112 -15.81 -6.12 -2.14
CA TYR A 112 -15.23 -5.70 -0.86
C TYR A 112 -13.70 -5.63 -0.90
N ILE A 113 -13.16 -4.63 -0.20
CA ILE A 113 -11.76 -4.57 0.19
C ILE A 113 -11.57 -4.94 1.67
N ARG A 114 -10.51 -5.69 1.95
CA ARG A 114 -10.20 -6.28 3.27
C ARG A 114 -8.79 -5.94 3.71
N VAL A 115 -8.60 -5.96 5.04
CA VAL A 115 -7.36 -5.60 5.74
C VAL A 115 -6.89 -4.22 5.25
N THR A 116 -7.63 -3.20 5.65
CA THR A 116 -7.45 -1.83 5.17
C THR A 116 -6.76 -0.96 6.21
N SER A 117 -6.02 0.04 5.73
CA SER A 117 -5.34 1.03 6.57
C SER A 117 -5.45 2.42 5.97
N ALA A 118 -5.85 3.40 6.76
CA ALA A 118 -5.90 4.80 6.36
C ALA A 118 -4.50 5.32 6.00
N VAL A 119 -4.39 5.91 4.82
CA VAL A 119 -3.16 6.55 4.30
C VAL A 119 -3.47 7.99 3.88
N SER A 120 -2.45 8.80 3.61
CA SER A 120 -2.64 10.15 3.07
C SER A 120 -1.95 10.29 1.71
N PRO A 121 -2.51 11.10 0.79
CA PRO A 121 -1.91 11.40 -0.51
C PRO A 121 -0.44 11.78 -0.43
N GLU A 122 -0.09 12.67 0.50
CA GLU A 122 1.28 13.19 0.66
C GLU A 122 2.25 12.06 0.98
N LEU A 123 1.82 11.09 1.80
CA LEU A 123 2.68 9.99 2.24
C LEU A 123 3.08 9.07 1.09
N PHE A 124 2.11 8.65 0.26
CA PHE A 124 2.42 7.73 -0.84
C PHE A 124 2.96 8.44 -2.09
N MET A 125 2.62 9.72 -2.28
CA MET A 125 3.27 10.57 -3.29
C MET A 125 4.73 10.87 -2.93
N GLN A 126 5.09 10.94 -1.66
CA GLN A 126 6.49 11.06 -1.24
C GLN A 126 7.31 9.79 -1.57
N LEU A 127 6.69 8.61 -1.52
CA LEU A 127 7.39 7.33 -1.67
C LEU A 127 7.48 6.86 -3.13
N VAL A 128 6.39 6.94 -3.89
CA VAL A 128 6.32 6.35 -5.24
C VAL A 128 5.65 7.30 -6.26
N PRO A 129 6.10 8.57 -6.39
CA PRO A 129 5.43 9.57 -7.22
C PRO A 129 5.34 9.16 -8.70
N GLN A 130 6.42 8.58 -9.23
CA GLN A 130 6.53 8.21 -10.65
C GLN A 130 5.45 7.21 -11.08
N TYR A 131 5.08 6.29 -10.18
CA TYR A 131 4.05 5.30 -10.45
C TYR A 131 2.70 5.99 -10.66
N TYR A 132 2.32 6.91 -9.76
CA TYR A 132 1.00 7.55 -9.81
C TYR A 132 0.89 8.59 -10.93
N PHE A 133 1.97 9.28 -11.30
CA PHE A 133 1.92 10.23 -12.42
C PHE A 133 1.80 9.56 -13.77
N SER A 134 2.55 8.49 -13.99
CA SER A 134 2.67 7.84 -15.30
C SER A 134 1.52 6.87 -15.58
N ASN A 135 1.08 6.12 -14.56
CA ASN A 135 0.15 5.00 -14.76
C ASN A 135 -1.31 5.34 -14.48
N LEU A 136 -1.59 6.42 -13.73
CA LEU A 136 -2.98 6.76 -13.45
C LEU A 136 -3.65 7.46 -14.65
N PRO A 137 -4.88 7.07 -15.01
CA PRO A 137 -5.66 7.78 -16.01
C PRO A 137 -6.13 9.14 -15.47
N PRO A 138 -6.48 10.10 -16.36
CA PRO A 138 -7.08 11.37 -15.96
C PRO A 138 -8.30 11.15 -15.06
N SER A 139 -8.29 11.75 -13.89
CA SER A 139 -9.33 11.63 -12.86
C SER A 139 -9.13 12.69 -11.77
N GLU A 140 -10.18 13.03 -11.04
CA GLU A 140 -10.10 13.92 -9.87
C GLU A 140 -9.05 13.42 -8.85
N SER A 141 -9.00 12.09 -8.63
CA SER A 141 -7.97 11.49 -7.77
C SER A 141 -6.56 11.80 -8.28
N LYS A 142 -6.30 11.72 -9.60
CA LYS A 142 -5.00 12.07 -10.17
C LYS A 142 -4.66 13.54 -9.97
N ASP A 143 -5.64 14.43 -10.14
CA ASP A 143 -5.46 15.87 -9.96
C ASP A 143 -5.10 16.20 -8.49
N ILE A 144 -5.77 15.57 -7.53
CA ILE A 144 -5.46 15.69 -6.09
C ILE A 144 -4.04 15.21 -5.80
N LEU A 145 -3.61 14.09 -6.39
CA LEU A 145 -2.24 13.58 -6.19
C LEU A 145 -1.18 14.54 -6.77
N GLN A 146 -1.47 15.18 -7.90
CA GLN A 146 -0.60 16.21 -8.47
C GLN A 146 -0.50 17.44 -7.55
N GLN A 147 -1.60 17.88 -6.97
CA GLN A 147 -1.59 18.96 -5.99
C GLN A 147 -0.82 18.57 -4.71
N ALA A 148 -1.04 17.37 -4.18
CA ALA A 148 -0.32 16.89 -2.99
C ALA A 148 1.21 16.85 -3.21
N SER A 149 1.65 16.66 -4.46
CA SER A 149 3.08 16.64 -4.80
C SER A 149 3.74 18.02 -4.83
N SER A 150 3.00 19.09 -5.15
CA SER A 150 3.57 20.44 -5.23
C SER A 150 3.91 21.01 -3.85
N HIS A 151 3.26 20.50 -2.80
CA HIS A 151 3.48 20.87 -1.41
C HIS A 151 4.59 20.07 -0.72
N LEU A 152 5.17 19.06 -1.38
CA LEU A 152 6.28 18.28 -0.82
C LEU A 152 7.60 19.07 -0.96
N PRO A 153 8.42 19.17 0.11
CA PRO A 153 9.73 19.78 0.00
C PRO A 153 10.58 19.03 -1.04
N THR A 154 11.19 19.78 -1.97
CA THR A 154 11.93 19.34 -3.16
C THR A 154 13.20 18.50 -2.89
N THR A 155 13.32 17.91 -1.71
CA THR A 155 14.53 17.21 -1.25
C THR A 155 14.73 15.80 -1.82
N ALA A 156 13.81 15.26 -2.63
CA ALA A 156 13.89 13.88 -3.13
C ALA A 156 13.87 13.70 -4.66
N VAL A 157 13.56 14.72 -5.46
CA VAL A 157 13.33 14.53 -6.92
C VAL A 157 14.60 14.74 -7.75
N LYS A 158 15.67 15.35 -7.21
CA LYS A 158 16.85 15.75 -8.00
C LYS A 158 17.97 14.71 -8.17
N LYS A 159 17.87 13.48 -7.63
CA LYS A 159 19.02 12.53 -7.68
C LYS A 159 18.97 11.43 -8.74
N ASP A 160 17.84 11.19 -9.40
CA ASP A 160 17.70 10.14 -10.43
C ASP A 160 17.30 10.66 -11.82
N GLN A 161 17.45 11.96 -12.06
CA GLN A 161 17.02 12.58 -13.34
C GLN A 161 18.15 12.76 -14.35
N ASP A 162 19.34 12.20 -14.10
CA ASP A 162 20.54 12.40 -14.95
C ASP A 162 21.10 11.09 -15.58
N VAL A 163 20.30 10.01 -15.65
CA VAL A 163 20.77 8.73 -16.25
C VAL A 163 19.91 8.22 -17.42
N CYS A 164 18.82 8.89 -17.77
CA CYS A 164 17.98 8.45 -18.91
C CYS A 164 17.83 9.52 -20.01
N GLU A 165 18.94 10.10 -20.45
CA GLU A 165 19.02 10.74 -21.77
C GLU A 165 20.29 10.27 -22.47
N LYS A 166 20.16 9.13 -23.17
CA LYS A 166 20.77 8.83 -24.48
C LYS A 166 20.56 7.35 -24.81
N CYS A 167 19.46 7.03 -25.49
CA CYS A 167 19.47 5.89 -26.41
C CYS A 167 19.79 6.45 -27.81
N PRO A 168 20.91 6.06 -28.45
CA PRO A 168 21.14 6.37 -29.84
C PRO A 168 20.12 5.63 -30.71
N ASP A 169 19.57 6.36 -31.67
CA ASP A 169 18.69 5.87 -32.73
C ASP A 169 19.39 4.73 -33.51
N ALA A 170 18.84 3.52 -33.42
CA ALA A 170 19.29 2.37 -34.19
C ALA A 170 18.11 1.82 -34.98
N THR A 171 18.19 2.17 -36.25
CA THR A 171 17.40 1.83 -37.44
C THR A 171 16.73 0.45 -37.42
N GLU A 172 15.48 0.46 -37.89
CA GLU A 172 14.62 -0.69 -38.15
C GLU A 172 15.32 -1.84 -38.89
N GLN A 173 15.17 -3.07 -38.38
CA GLN A 173 15.15 -4.26 -39.22
C GLN A 173 14.17 -5.28 -38.64
N ARG A 174 12.99 -5.35 -39.27
CA ARG A 174 11.98 -6.39 -39.08
C ARG A 174 12.60 -7.75 -39.41
N CYS A 175 12.66 -8.65 -38.44
CA CYS A 175 12.92 -10.06 -38.70
C CYS A 175 11.59 -10.73 -39.09
N MET A 176 11.44 -11.09 -40.36
CA MET A 176 10.38 -11.97 -40.83
C MET A 176 10.75 -13.40 -40.45
N ILE A 177 9.83 -14.11 -39.78
CA ILE A 177 9.94 -15.53 -39.50
C ILE A 177 9.59 -16.28 -40.79
N GLN A 178 10.46 -17.21 -41.19
CA GLN A 178 10.21 -18.21 -42.23
C GLN A 178 10.25 -19.59 -41.59
#